data_AF-A0A0C2FP60-F1
#
_entry.id   AF-A0A0C2FP60-F1
#
_cell.length_a   1.000
_cell.length_b   1.000
_cell.length_c   1.000
_cell.angle_alpha   90.00
_cell.angle_beta   90.00
_cell.angle_gamma   90.00
#
_symmetry.space_group_name_H-M   'P 1'
#
loop_
_entity.id
_entity.type
_entity.pdbx_description
1 polymer ?
#
loop_
_entity_poly.entity_id
_entity_poly.type
_entity_poly.pdbx_seq_one_letter_code
_entity_poly.pdbx_strand_id
1 'polypeptide(L)'
;MATLVDQKRMPSPTTPPMPIADPYGDLVRDLPSFNYDEDDDATFDAWIKRYGPVIDDRGSTLSDERKHNLIVDKIDRAAYKTYSEHILPLKPRDIDLPTTLLKLTKLFGPKKTLTCRRFEFLQSTCPALSGSYVPYREFGNTIKKKFEEASMKDVDGETLKCLVFISGLKDSTHSEMRLRLLNRISRLSDPPLTLDDFINDCEIFVTLRSDKRAMETKKSTRLTKRRQEGRRKAILLAKGTTDHVQTYDNVILRIDLRNRNLPQGNRGRSGLNEIIDAKR
;
A
#
# COMPACT_ATOMS: atom_id res chain seq x y z
N MET A 1 22.33 102.26 30.03
CA MET A 1 20.91 101.90 29.82
C MET A 1 20.82 101.18 28.48
N ALA A 2 20.99 99.86 28.46
CA ALA A 2 20.84 99.04 27.26
C ALA A 2 19.67 98.07 27.47
N THR A 3 18.78 98.07 26.50
CA THR A 3 17.45 97.44 26.43
C THR A 3 17.49 95.91 26.47
N LEU A 4 16.65 95.31 27.32
CA LEU A 4 16.30 93.88 27.33
C LEU A 4 15.44 93.57 26.08
N VAL A 5 15.83 92.56 25.31
CA VAL A 5 15.04 92.00 24.21
C VAL A 5 14.34 90.73 24.71
N ASP A 6 13.03 90.71 24.59
CA ASP A 6 12.13 89.62 24.97
C ASP A 6 12.29 88.43 24.00
N GLN A 7 12.79 87.29 24.50
CA GLN A 7 13.01 86.07 23.70
C GLN A 7 11.75 85.20 23.75
N LYS A 8 10.90 85.32 22.72
CA LYS A 8 9.73 84.47 22.48
C LYS A 8 10.14 82.99 22.35
N ARG A 9 9.71 82.15 23.30
CA ARG A 9 9.94 80.70 23.32
C ARG A 9 9.15 80.03 22.18
N MET A 10 9.86 79.38 21.26
CA MET A 10 9.25 78.54 20.21
C MET A 10 8.68 77.24 20.82
N PRO A 11 7.52 76.74 20.35
CA PRO A 11 7.01 75.44 20.76
C PRO A 11 7.86 74.32 20.15
N SER A 12 8.19 73.32 20.97
CA SER A 12 8.88 72.09 20.57
C SER A 12 8.09 71.33 19.49
N PRO A 13 8.76 70.71 18.49
CA PRO A 13 8.08 69.91 17.49
C PRO A 13 7.44 68.68 18.15
N THR A 14 6.12 68.57 18.10
CA THR A 14 5.38 67.36 18.46
C THR A 14 5.65 66.31 17.39
N THR A 15 6.50 65.33 17.70
CA THR A 15 6.69 64.14 16.88
C THR A 15 5.35 63.45 16.66
N PRO A 16 4.95 63.11 15.42
CA PRO A 16 3.74 62.31 15.20
C PRO A 16 3.85 60.98 15.97
N PRO A 17 2.77 60.47 16.58
CA PRO A 17 2.81 59.19 17.28
C PRO A 17 3.26 58.11 16.30
N MET A 18 4.37 57.46 16.63
CA MET A 18 4.84 56.27 15.92
C MET A 18 3.68 55.27 15.81
N PRO A 19 3.49 54.59 14.66
CA PRO A 19 2.52 53.52 14.54
C PRO A 19 2.72 52.53 15.70
N ILE A 20 1.66 52.29 16.48
CA ILE A 20 1.70 51.27 17.53
C ILE A 20 1.98 49.94 16.82
N ALA A 21 3.14 49.36 17.08
CA ALA A 21 3.50 48.08 16.50
C ALA A 21 2.49 47.01 16.96
N ASP A 22 1.77 46.41 16.01
CA ASP A 22 0.90 45.25 16.24
C ASP A 22 1.52 44.02 15.56
N PRO A 23 2.53 43.39 16.20
CA PRO A 23 3.22 42.25 15.62
C PRO A 23 2.27 41.10 15.28
N TYR A 24 1.16 40.95 16.02
CA TYR A 24 0.15 39.94 15.73
C TYR A 24 -0.63 40.28 14.45
N GLY A 25 -1.19 41.49 14.37
CA GLY A 25 -1.96 41.93 13.20
C GLY A 25 -1.12 41.92 11.92
N ASP A 26 0.15 42.31 12.02
CA ASP A 26 1.10 42.27 10.90
C ASP A 26 1.37 40.82 10.43
N LEU A 27 1.56 39.87 11.36
CA LEU A 27 1.70 38.45 11.03
C LEU A 27 0.41 37.86 10.44
N VAL A 28 -0.75 38.23 10.96
CA VAL A 28 -2.05 37.81 10.41
C VAL A 28 -2.29 38.37 9.01
N ARG A 29 -1.82 39.57 8.70
CA ARG A 29 -1.95 40.12 7.35
C ARG A 29 -0.98 39.47 6.37
N ASP A 30 0.27 39.27 6.77
CA ASP A 30 1.36 38.98 5.83
C ASP A 30 1.60 37.48 5.62
N LEU A 31 1.26 36.62 6.58
CA LEU A 31 1.43 35.17 6.43
C LEU A 31 0.31 34.57 5.58
N PRO A 32 0.61 33.66 4.63
CA PRO A 32 -0.44 32.95 3.91
C PRO A 32 -1.12 31.92 4.81
N SER A 33 -2.40 31.66 4.55
CA SER A 33 -3.10 30.54 5.16
C SER A 33 -2.50 29.21 4.74
N PHE A 34 -2.47 28.25 5.66
CA PHE A 34 -2.11 26.87 5.41
C PHE A 34 -3.32 26.13 4.84
N ASN A 35 -3.17 25.62 3.62
CA ASN A 35 -4.14 24.76 2.95
C ASN A 35 -3.47 23.41 2.72
N TYR A 36 -4.04 22.34 3.28
CA TYR A 36 -3.48 21.00 3.11
C TYR A 36 -3.81 20.45 1.72
N ASP A 37 -2.78 20.02 1.00
CA ASP A 37 -2.89 19.28 -0.26
C ASP A 37 -2.10 17.97 -0.11
N GLU A 38 -2.76 16.86 -0.42
CA GLU A 38 -2.20 15.52 -0.30
C GLU A 38 -1.18 15.21 -1.41
N ASP A 39 -1.30 15.88 -2.56
CA ASP A 39 -0.56 15.59 -3.78
C ASP A 39 0.57 16.61 -4.06
N ASP A 40 0.51 17.82 -3.47
CA ASP A 40 1.45 18.94 -3.76
C ASP A 40 2.50 19.20 -2.65
N ASP A 41 2.79 18.22 -1.80
CA ASP A 41 3.70 18.36 -0.65
C ASP A 41 3.42 19.58 0.26
N ALA A 42 2.20 20.11 0.20
CA ALA A 42 1.70 21.25 0.99
C ALA A 42 1.39 20.78 2.43
N THR A 43 2.40 20.23 3.08
CA THR A 43 2.34 19.70 4.43
C THR A 43 2.52 20.81 5.46
N PHE A 44 1.98 20.58 6.66
CA PHE A 44 2.13 21.54 7.76
C PHE A 44 3.59 21.72 8.14
N ASP A 45 4.40 20.65 8.06
CA ASP A 45 5.85 20.70 8.28
C ASP A 45 6.56 21.64 7.30
N ALA A 46 6.18 21.62 6.02
CA ALA A 46 6.75 22.53 5.03
C ALA A 46 6.33 23.99 5.30
N TRP A 47 5.08 24.22 5.68
CA TRP A 47 4.56 25.55 6.00
C TRP A 47 5.25 26.13 7.26
N ILE A 48 5.34 25.35 8.35
CA ILE A 48 5.99 25.81 9.58
C ILE A 48 7.50 25.95 9.41
N LYS A 49 8.16 25.11 8.60
CA LYS A 49 9.58 25.27 8.27
C LYS A 49 9.85 26.59 7.53
N ARG A 50 8.91 27.03 6.69
CA ARG A 50 9.01 28.26 5.93
C ARG A 50 8.68 29.51 6.76
N TYR A 51 7.61 29.46 7.55
CA TYR A 51 7.06 30.63 8.24
C TYR A 51 7.32 30.66 9.75
N GLY A 52 7.71 29.54 10.37
CA GLY A 52 8.10 29.47 11.78
C GLY A 52 9.17 30.49 12.16
N PRO A 53 10.29 30.60 11.42
CA PRO A 53 11.31 31.62 11.71
C PRO A 53 10.77 33.06 11.62
N VAL A 54 9.81 33.31 10.72
CA VAL A 54 9.16 34.63 10.57
C VAL A 54 8.25 34.93 11.76
N ILE A 55 7.51 33.92 12.24
CA ILE A 55 6.67 34.00 13.43
C ILE A 55 7.53 34.23 14.68
N ASP A 56 8.68 33.56 14.77
CA ASP A 56 9.57 33.69 15.93
C ASP A 56 10.30 35.03 15.98
N ASP A 57 10.76 35.54 14.84
CA ASP A 57 11.43 36.83 14.75
C ASP A 57 10.46 38.00 15.00
N ARG A 58 9.42 38.10 14.16
CA ARG A 58 8.44 39.21 14.21
C ARG A 58 7.47 39.10 15.38
N GLY A 59 7.23 37.88 15.86
CA GLY A 59 6.40 37.58 17.00
C GLY A 59 7.20 37.34 18.27
N SER A 60 8.46 37.78 18.34
CA SER A 60 9.34 37.59 19.51
C SER A 60 8.76 38.17 20.80
N THR A 61 7.93 39.21 20.71
CA THR A 61 7.21 39.82 21.85
C THR A 61 5.86 39.17 22.15
N LEU A 62 5.39 38.23 21.32
CA LEU A 62 4.12 37.53 21.51
C LEU A 62 4.30 36.39 22.52
N SER A 63 3.32 36.22 23.41
CA SER A 63 3.23 35.03 24.25
C SER A 63 2.99 33.77 23.42
N ASP A 64 3.33 32.61 23.97
CA ASP A 64 3.06 31.32 23.33
C ASP A 64 1.58 31.12 23.03
N GLU A 65 0.68 31.65 23.87
CA GLU A 65 -0.77 31.66 23.62
C GLU A 65 -1.12 32.47 22.37
N ARG A 66 -0.50 33.64 22.17
CA ARG A 66 -0.73 34.46 20.98
C ARG A 66 -0.13 33.78 19.74
N LYS A 67 1.06 33.19 19.84
CA LYS A 67 1.63 32.39 18.75
C LYS A 67 0.75 31.17 18.42
N HIS A 68 0.20 30.49 19.42
CA HIS A 68 -0.77 29.41 19.25
C HIS A 68 -1.99 29.88 18.46
N ASN A 69 -2.62 30.99 18.88
CA ASN A 69 -3.80 31.53 18.20
C ASN A 69 -3.48 31.93 16.75
N LEU A 70 -2.29 32.50 16.50
CA LEU A 70 -1.84 32.81 15.15
C LEU A 70 -1.76 31.54 14.27
N ILE A 71 -1.20 30.45 14.78
CA ILE A 71 -1.12 29.18 14.02
C ILE A 71 -2.52 28.64 13.72
N VAL A 72 -3.42 28.65 14.70
CA VAL A 72 -4.80 28.18 14.55
C VAL A 72 -5.63 29.08 13.62
N ASP A 73 -5.36 30.38 13.60
CA ASP A 73 -6.00 31.32 12.66
C ASP A 73 -5.48 31.16 11.23
N LYS A 74 -4.27 30.61 11.07
CA LYS A 74 -3.63 30.44 9.76
C LYS A 74 -4.00 29.15 9.06
N ILE A 75 -4.45 28.12 9.77
CA ILE A 75 -4.98 26.92 9.11
C ILE A 75 -6.35 27.22 8.48
N ASP A 76 -6.62 26.65 7.32
CA ASP A 76 -7.89 26.86 6.63
C ASP A 76 -9.06 26.18 7.34
N ARG A 77 -10.28 26.43 6.84
CA ARG A 77 -11.50 25.86 7.45
C ARG A 77 -11.48 24.33 7.46
N ALA A 78 -10.97 23.69 6.41
CA ALA A 78 -10.95 22.23 6.32
C ALA A 78 -9.95 21.63 7.32
N ALA A 79 -8.74 22.18 7.39
CA ALA A 79 -7.73 21.77 8.36
C ALA A 79 -8.19 22.04 9.80
N TYR A 80 -8.78 23.21 10.08
CA TYR A 80 -9.32 23.54 11.40
C TYR A 80 -10.37 22.52 11.84
N LYS A 81 -11.32 22.17 10.95
CA LYS A 81 -12.36 21.18 11.26
C LYS A 81 -11.73 19.84 11.67
N THR A 82 -10.83 19.30 10.83
CA THR A 82 -10.13 18.03 11.10
C THR A 82 -9.33 18.08 12.39
N TYR A 83 -8.61 19.17 12.65
CA TYR A 83 -7.86 19.36 13.90
C TYR A 83 -8.80 19.41 15.11
N SER A 84 -9.89 20.19 15.05
CA SER A 84 -10.85 20.35 16.15
C SER A 84 -11.56 19.04 16.50
N GLU A 85 -11.87 18.20 15.50
CA GLU A 85 -12.45 16.87 15.69
C GLU A 85 -11.43 15.89 16.29
N HIS A 86 -10.16 15.97 15.86
CA HIS A 86 -9.09 15.08 16.35
C HIS A 86 -8.77 15.26 17.83
N ILE A 87 -8.93 16.48 18.36
CA ILE A 87 -8.55 16.81 19.74
C ILE A 87 -9.66 16.62 20.76
N LEU A 88 -10.86 16.22 20.33
CA LEU A 88 -11.97 15.95 21.24
C LEU A 88 -11.54 14.95 22.33
N PRO A 89 -11.98 15.15 23.59
CA PRO A 89 -12.97 16.12 24.06
C PRO A 89 -12.42 17.54 24.39
N LEU A 90 -11.14 17.82 24.15
CA LEU A 90 -10.52 19.12 24.42
C LEU A 90 -10.92 20.17 23.37
N LYS A 91 -10.81 21.46 23.70
CA LYS A 91 -10.94 22.56 22.73
C LYS A 91 -9.57 23.00 22.23
N PRO A 92 -9.47 23.56 21.01
CA PRO A 92 -8.21 24.10 20.47
C PRO A 92 -7.47 25.04 21.44
N ARG A 93 -8.23 25.89 22.15
CA ARG A 93 -7.69 26.86 23.11
C ARG A 93 -7.07 26.23 24.37
N ASP A 94 -7.38 24.97 24.66
CA ASP A 94 -6.96 24.27 25.88
C ASP A 94 -5.63 23.52 25.67
N ILE A 95 -5.03 23.62 24.49
CA ILE A 95 -3.82 22.89 24.10
C ILE A 95 -2.67 23.89 23.95
N ASP A 96 -1.52 23.57 24.53
CA ASP A 96 -0.32 24.39 24.39
C ASP A 96 0.23 24.40 22.96
N LEU A 97 1.01 25.43 22.65
CA LEU A 97 1.61 25.61 21.33
C LEU A 97 2.44 24.39 20.86
N PRO A 98 3.40 23.85 21.64
CA PRO A 98 4.16 22.66 21.24
C PRO A 98 3.27 21.46 20.87
N THR A 99 2.25 21.17 21.68
CA THR A 99 1.32 20.07 21.44
C THR A 99 0.45 20.32 20.21
N THR A 100 0.03 21.57 19.97
CA THR A 100 -0.69 21.95 18.76
C THR A 100 0.17 21.76 17.51
N LEU A 101 1.42 22.21 17.51
CA LEU A 101 2.35 22.00 16.39
C LEU A 101 2.54 20.51 16.10
N LEU A 102 2.78 19.68 17.13
CA LEU A 102 2.92 18.23 16.98
C LEU A 102 1.68 17.58 16.36
N LYS A 103 0.49 17.95 16.83
CA LYS A 103 -0.79 17.42 16.32
C LYS A 103 -1.04 17.82 14.87
N LEU A 104 -0.78 19.09 14.52
CA LEU A 104 -0.94 19.58 13.15
C LEU A 104 0.06 18.92 12.19
N THR A 105 1.34 18.79 12.59
CA THR A 105 2.36 18.01 11.87
C THR A 105 1.90 16.57 11.65
N LYS A 106 1.32 15.93 12.66
CA LYS A 106 0.84 14.54 12.54
C LYS A 106 -0.36 14.40 11.60
N LEU A 107 -1.32 15.33 11.67
CA LEU A 107 -2.54 15.29 10.86
C LEU A 107 -2.30 15.67 9.41
N PHE A 108 -1.43 16.65 9.18
CA PHE A 108 -1.19 17.28 7.88
C PHE A 108 0.27 17.13 7.43
N GLY A 109 0.93 16.08 7.91
CA GLY A 109 2.27 15.70 7.49
C GLY A 109 2.29 14.86 6.22
N PRO A 110 3.49 14.41 5.80
CA PRO A 110 3.62 13.49 4.67
C PRO A 110 2.88 12.18 4.95
N LYS A 111 1.99 11.77 4.04
CA LYS A 111 1.26 10.49 4.17
C LYS A 111 2.12 9.26 3.88
N LYS A 112 3.23 9.44 3.16
CA LYS A 112 4.11 8.34 2.75
C LYS A 112 5.00 7.91 3.91
N THR A 113 5.04 6.61 4.16
CA THR A 113 5.98 6.02 5.12
C THR A 113 7.43 6.32 4.71
N LEU A 114 8.35 6.33 5.68
CA LEU A 114 9.78 6.53 5.39
C LEU A 114 10.30 5.47 4.41
N THR A 115 9.86 4.21 4.55
CA THR A 115 10.17 3.14 3.60
C THR A 115 9.71 3.51 2.20
N CYS A 116 8.46 3.96 2.01
CA CYS A 116 7.94 4.36 0.70
C CYS A 116 8.79 5.47 0.06
N ARG A 117 9.13 6.53 0.81
CA ARG A 117 9.99 7.63 0.35
C ARG A 117 11.37 7.14 -0.09
N ARG A 118 12.00 6.23 0.67
CA ARG A 118 13.29 5.61 0.31
C ARG A 118 13.22 4.84 -1.01
N PHE A 119 12.13 4.09 -1.24
CA PHE A 119 11.95 3.39 -2.52
C PHE A 119 11.71 4.34 -3.68
N GLU A 120 10.91 5.38 -3.51
CA GLU A 120 10.68 6.39 -4.55
C GLU A 120 11.95 7.17 -4.90
N PHE A 121 12.85 7.37 -3.94
CA PHE A 121 14.18 7.91 -4.20
C PHE A 121 14.98 6.96 -5.11
N LEU A 122 15.11 5.68 -4.74
CA LEU A 122 15.86 4.68 -5.51
C LEU A 122 15.28 4.40 -6.90
N GLN A 123 13.97 4.55 -7.07
CA GLN A 123 13.28 4.34 -8.34
C GLN A 123 13.23 5.62 -9.21
N SER A 124 13.83 6.72 -8.76
CA SER A 124 13.83 7.96 -9.52
C SER A 124 14.56 7.79 -10.86
N THR A 125 13.90 8.20 -11.94
CA THR A 125 14.44 8.13 -13.29
C THR A 125 14.39 9.50 -13.93
N CYS A 126 15.44 9.86 -14.67
CA CYS A 126 15.48 11.12 -15.40
C CYS A 126 14.48 11.03 -16.57
N PRO A 127 13.57 11.99 -16.72
CA PRO A 127 12.72 12.07 -17.91
C PRO A 127 13.56 12.10 -19.20
N ALA A 128 12.97 11.66 -20.31
CA ALA A 128 13.64 11.73 -21.60
C ALA A 128 13.85 13.19 -22.05
N LEU A 129 15.00 13.45 -22.65
CA LEU A 129 15.26 14.72 -23.35
C LEU A 129 14.27 14.83 -24.52
N SER A 130 13.67 16.01 -24.71
CA SER A 130 12.89 16.32 -25.90
C SER A 130 13.33 17.68 -26.47
N GLY A 131 12.92 17.99 -27.70
CA GLY A 131 13.32 19.24 -28.36
C GLY A 131 12.94 20.51 -27.60
N SER A 132 11.90 20.46 -26.76
CA SER A 132 11.41 21.60 -25.96
C SER A 132 11.69 21.49 -24.46
N TYR A 133 12.27 20.38 -23.98
CA TYR A 133 12.39 20.12 -22.55
C TYR A 133 13.75 19.52 -22.20
N VAL A 134 14.47 20.21 -21.30
CA VAL A 134 15.77 19.81 -20.77
C VAL A 134 15.63 19.45 -19.28
N PRO A 135 15.56 18.15 -18.91
CA PRO A 135 15.10 17.72 -17.58
C PRO A 135 16.14 17.86 -16.47
N TYR A 136 17.42 18.09 -16.78
CA TYR A 136 18.51 17.86 -15.83
C TYR A 136 18.44 18.71 -14.56
N ARG A 137 18.04 19.98 -14.67
CA ARG A 137 17.93 20.87 -13.50
C ARG A 137 16.78 20.46 -12.59
N GLU A 138 15.61 20.23 -13.16
CA GLU A 138 14.40 19.84 -12.44
C GLU A 138 14.57 18.45 -11.81
N PHE A 139 15.14 17.51 -12.57
CA PHE A 139 15.46 16.18 -12.08
C PHE A 139 16.48 16.24 -10.93
N GLY A 140 17.56 17.03 -11.07
CA GLY A 140 18.55 17.22 -10.01
C GLY A 140 17.95 17.80 -8.73
N ASN A 141 17.04 18.77 -8.84
CA ASN A 141 16.31 19.32 -7.69
C ASN A 141 15.39 18.27 -7.05
N THR A 142 14.71 17.47 -7.87
CA THR A 142 13.85 16.37 -7.41
C THR A 142 14.65 15.32 -6.62
N ILE A 143 15.86 14.96 -7.09
CA ILE A 143 16.75 14.04 -6.38
C ILE A 143 17.17 14.60 -5.02
N LYS A 144 17.58 15.87 -4.96
CA LYS A 144 17.95 16.52 -3.69
C LYS A 144 16.78 16.53 -2.70
N LYS A 145 15.57 16.87 -3.17
CA LYS A 145 14.35 16.87 -2.36
C LYS A 145 14.06 15.47 -1.80
N LYS A 146 13.97 14.47 -2.68
CA LYS A 146 13.69 13.07 -2.28
C LYS A 146 14.75 12.49 -1.36
N PHE A 147 16.02 12.87 -1.51
CA PHE A 147 17.11 12.42 -0.64
C PHE A 147 16.88 12.85 0.82
N GLU A 148 16.52 14.11 1.04
CA GLU A 148 16.20 14.65 2.37
C GLU A 148 14.92 14.03 2.93
N GLU A 149 13.86 13.94 2.12
CA GLU A 149 12.58 13.36 2.53
C GLU A 149 12.68 11.87 2.90
N ALA A 150 13.57 11.13 2.24
CA ALA A 150 13.81 9.71 2.51
C ALA A 150 14.81 9.48 3.67
N SER A 151 15.37 10.54 4.26
CA SER A 151 16.42 10.48 5.29
C SER A 151 17.57 9.57 4.86
N MET A 152 18.00 9.68 3.60
CA MET A 152 19.00 8.77 3.02
C MET A 152 20.39 8.89 3.66
N LYS A 153 20.68 10.02 4.30
CA LYS A 153 21.91 10.25 5.07
C LYS A 153 22.06 9.28 6.25
N ASP A 154 20.96 8.78 6.80
CA ASP A 154 20.93 7.90 7.99
C ASP A 154 20.86 6.42 7.59
N VAL A 155 20.93 6.12 6.29
CA VAL A 155 20.89 4.75 5.77
C VAL A 155 22.30 4.20 5.73
N ASP A 156 22.56 3.18 6.56
CA ASP A 156 23.83 2.46 6.54
C ASP A 156 24.01 1.63 5.25
N GLY A 157 25.24 1.15 5.04
CA GLY A 157 25.60 0.39 3.84
C GLY A 157 24.82 -0.93 3.66
N GLU A 158 24.49 -1.65 4.74
CA GLU A 158 23.72 -2.90 4.66
C GLU A 158 22.24 -2.62 4.37
N THR A 159 21.65 -1.64 5.04
CA THR A 159 20.29 -1.17 4.75
C THR A 159 20.18 -0.69 3.31
N LEU A 160 21.18 0.04 2.78
CA LEU A 160 21.21 0.48 1.39
C LEU A 160 21.24 -0.70 0.41
N LYS A 161 22.12 -1.69 0.64
CA LYS A 161 22.16 -2.92 -0.18
C LYS A 161 20.81 -3.62 -0.20
N CYS A 162 20.16 -3.74 0.95
CA CYS A 162 18.83 -4.35 1.09
C CYS A 162 17.75 -3.57 0.33
N LEU A 163 17.74 -2.24 0.43
CA LEU A 163 16.81 -1.38 -0.30
C LEU A 163 17.02 -1.51 -1.82
N VAL A 164 18.28 -1.49 -2.28
CA VAL A 164 18.63 -1.67 -3.71
C VAL A 164 18.17 -3.04 -4.20
N PHE A 165 18.42 -4.10 -3.43
CA PHE A 165 17.96 -5.46 -3.74
C PHE A 165 16.44 -5.52 -3.93
N ILE A 166 15.67 -5.01 -2.96
CA ILE A 166 14.20 -4.95 -3.08
C ILE A 166 13.78 -4.10 -4.30
N SER A 167 14.45 -2.98 -4.56
CA SER A 167 14.11 -2.08 -5.67
C SER A 167 14.35 -2.71 -7.06
N GLY A 168 15.27 -3.69 -7.12
CA GLY A 168 15.55 -4.48 -8.32
C GLY A 168 14.48 -5.54 -8.63
N LEU A 169 13.65 -5.93 -7.65
CA LEU A 169 12.56 -6.90 -7.81
C LEU A 169 11.35 -6.24 -8.50
N LYS A 170 11.52 -5.77 -9.74
CA LYS A 170 10.50 -5.01 -10.48
C LYS A 170 9.39 -5.90 -11.04
N ASP A 171 9.72 -7.12 -11.47
CA ASP A 171 8.78 -8.04 -12.09
C ASP A 171 7.62 -8.41 -11.12
N SER A 172 6.42 -8.56 -11.69
CA SER A 172 5.19 -8.83 -10.93
C SER A 172 5.23 -10.17 -10.18
N THR A 173 6.00 -11.14 -10.65
CA THR A 173 6.20 -12.44 -9.99
C THR A 173 6.86 -12.32 -8.61
N HIS A 174 7.55 -11.22 -8.34
CA HIS A 174 8.17 -10.93 -7.06
C HIS A 174 7.27 -10.11 -6.12
N SER A 175 6.05 -9.76 -6.50
CA SER A 175 5.16 -8.88 -5.71
C SER A 175 4.98 -9.34 -4.25
N GLU A 176 4.73 -10.62 -4.03
CA GLU A 176 4.57 -11.22 -2.70
C GLU A 176 5.87 -11.17 -1.89
N MET A 177 7.01 -11.48 -2.52
CA MET A 177 8.33 -11.40 -1.90
C MET A 177 8.69 -9.95 -1.55
N ARG A 178 8.47 -9.02 -2.48
CA ARG A 178 8.70 -7.59 -2.31
C ARG A 178 7.92 -7.06 -1.10
N LEU A 179 6.65 -7.43 -0.94
CA LEU A 179 5.85 -7.06 0.23
C LEU A 179 6.44 -7.64 1.53
N ARG A 180 6.89 -8.90 1.53
CA ARG A 180 7.52 -9.53 2.71
C ARG A 180 8.80 -8.81 3.13
N LEU A 181 9.69 -8.53 2.18
CA LEU A 181 10.95 -7.83 2.43
C LEU A 181 10.73 -6.38 2.86
N LEU A 182 9.75 -5.68 2.25
CA LEU A 182 9.31 -4.34 2.67
C LEU A 182 8.86 -4.33 4.13
N ASN A 183 8.02 -5.28 4.53
CA ASN A 183 7.57 -5.38 5.92
C ASN A 183 8.74 -5.66 6.87
N ARG A 184 9.76 -6.41 6.42
CA ARG A 184 10.97 -6.67 7.20
C ARG A 184 11.80 -5.40 7.40
N ILE A 185 12.03 -4.62 6.35
CA ILE A 185 12.80 -3.37 6.43
C ILE A 185 12.03 -2.22 7.09
N SER A 186 10.70 -2.25 7.14
CA SER A 186 9.91 -1.27 7.91
C SER A 186 9.92 -1.52 9.41
N ARG A 187 10.24 -2.75 9.84
CA ARG A 187 10.21 -3.16 11.25
C ARG A 187 11.50 -2.90 12.02
N LEU A 188 12.54 -2.35 11.39
CA LEU A 188 13.91 -2.13 11.91
C LEU A 188 14.00 -2.35 13.43
N SER A 189 14.15 -3.61 13.79
CA SER A 189 14.32 -4.08 15.16
C SER A 189 15.66 -4.77 15.17
N ASP A 190 16.46 -4.42 16.15
CA ASP A 190 17.68 -5.12 16.56
C ASP A 190 17.43 -6.64 16.54
N PRO A 191 18.21 -7.47 15.83
CA PRO A 191 19.54 -7.21 15.25
C PRO A 191 19.57 -6.59 13.84
N PRO A 192 20.73 -6.02 13.43
CA PRO A 192 20.93 -5.46 12.09
C PRO A 192 20.63 -6.48 10.99
N LEU A 193 19.87 -6.07 9.98
CA LEU A 193 19.56 -6.88 8.81
C LEU A 193 20.70 -6.83 7.80
N THR A 194 21.08 -7.98 7.25
CA THR A 194 22.06 -8.08 6.16
C THR A 194 21.38 -8.39 4.82
N LEU A 195 22.08 -8.13 3.72
CA LEU A 195 21.60 -8.56 2.39
C LEU A 195 21.47 -10.10 2.29
N ASP A 196 22.38 -10.85 2.92
CA ASP A 196 22.35 -12.31 2.90
C ASP A 196 21.09 -12.86 3.59
N ASP A 197 20.61 -12.20 4.65
CA ASP A 197 19.35 -12.55 5.29
C ASP A 197 18.15 -12.42 4.34
N PHE A 198 18.19 -11.47 3.40
CA PHE A 198 17.13 -11.29 2.40
C PHE A 198 17.21 -12.35 1.31
N ILE A 199 18.42 -12.67 0.85
CA ILE A 199 18.65 -13.73 -0.13
C ILE A 199 18.15 -15.06 0.43
N ASN A 200 18.55 -15.41 1.65
CA ASN A 200 18.12 -16.64 2.32
C ASN A 200 16.59 -16.67 2.51
N ASP A 201 15.97 -15.55 2.89
CA ASP A 201 14.50 -15.44 2.97
C ASP A 201 13.82 -15.74 1.63
N CYS A 202 14.41 -15.28 0.53
CA CYS A 202 13.91 -15.55 -0.82
C CYS A 202 13.98 -17.03 -1.16
N GLU A 203 15.12 -17.67 -0.91
CA GLU A 203 15.36 -19.09 -1.18
C GLU A 203 14.45 -20.00 -0.34
N ILE A 204 14.33 -19.72 0.95
CA ILE A 204 13.41 -20.43 1.86
C ILE A 204 11.97 -20.28 1.36
N PHE A 205 11.55 -19.08 0.96
CA PHE A 205 10.19 -18.86 0.47
C PHE A 205 9.90 -19.63 -0.83
N VAL A 206 10.84 -19.66 -1.77
CA VAL A 206 10.71 -20.44 -3.01
C VAL A 206 10.58 -21.93 -2.70
N THR A 207 11.37 -22.42 -1.73
CA THR A 207 11.33 -23.80 -1.26
C THR A 207 9.96 -24.12 -0.64
N LEU A 208 9.49 -23.30 0.30
CA LEU A 208 8.17 -23.45 0.94
C LEU A 208 7.01 -23.42 -0.06
N ARG A 209 7.10 -22.57 -1.09
CA ARG A 209 6.09 -22.51 -2.15
C ARG A 209 6.06 -23.81 -2.95
N SER A 210 7.21 -24.42 -3.19
CA SER A 210 7.33 -25.71 -3.88
C SER A 210 6.80 -26.86 -3.02
N ASP A 211 7.11 -26.88 -1.73
CA ASP A 211 6.59 -27.87 -0.78
C ASP A 211 5.07 -27.80 -0.65
N LYS A 212 4.51 -26.60 -0.56
CA LYS A 212 3.06 -26.39 -0.55
C LYS A 212 2.39 -27.02 -1.78
N ARG A 213 2.91 -26.77 -2.98
CA ARG A 213 2.40 -27.37 -4.23
C ARG A 213 2.51 -28.89 -4.21
N ALA A 214 3.61 -29.45 -3.71
CA ALA A 214 3.79 -30.89 -3.60
C ALA A 214 2.77 -31.52 -2.64
N MET A 215 2.49 -30.87 -1.50
CA MET A 215 1.49 -31.33 -0.52
C MET A 215 0.06 -31.29 -1.08
N GLU A 216 -0.31 -30.22 -1.78
CA GLU A 216 -1.62 -30.08 -2.42
C GLU A 216 -1.84 -31.11 -3.53
N THR A 217 -0.81 -31.37 -4.33
CA THR A 217 -0.84 -32.39 -5.39
C THR A 217 -0.99 -33.80 -4.79
N LYS A 218 -0.23 -34.14 -3.75
CA LYS A 218 -0.33 -35.43 -3.04
C LYS A 218 -1.73 -35.63 -2.44
N LYS A 219 -2.33 -34.58 -1.87
CA LYS A 219 -3.69 -34.62 -1.33
C LYS A 219 -4.71 -34.90 -2.43
N SER A 220 -4.59 -34.22 -3.57
CA SER A 220 -5.46 -34.42 -4.74
C SER A 220 -5.37 -35.84 -5.29
N THR A 221 -4.16 -36.38 -5.46
CA THR A 221 -3.93 -37.75 -5.95
C THR A 221 -4.45 -38.81 -4.98
N ARG A 222 -4.30 -38.62 -3.66
CA ARG A 222 -4.86 -39.52 -2.65
C ARG A 222 -6.40 -39.54 -2.71
N LEU A 223 -7.03 -38.38 -2.89
CA LEU A 223 -8.48 -38.27 -3.01
C LEU A 223 -9.01 -38.95 -4.29
N THR A 224 -8.36 -38.75 -5.44
CA THR A 224 -8.73 -39.44 -6.69
C THR A 224 -8.56 -40.95 -6.61
N LYS A 225 -7.46 -41.43 -6.01
CA LYS A 225 -7.27 -42.88 -5.79
C LYS A 225 -8.37 -43.47 -4.90
N ARG A 226 -8.69 -42.85 -3.76
CA ARG A 226 -9.78 -43.31 -2.88
C ARG A 226 -11.14 -43.33 -3.60
N ARG A 227 -11.41 -42.33 -4.44
CA ARG A 227 -12.65 -42.27 -5.26
C ARG A 227 -12.69 -43.38 -6.32
N GLN A 228 -11.56 -43.69 -6.98
CA GLN A 228 -11.48 -44.80 -7.95
C GLN A 228 -11.63 -46.17 -7.27
N GLU A 229 -11.01 -46.37 -6.10
CA GLU A 229 -11.15 -47.60 -5.32
C GLU A 229 -12.59 -47.80 -4.82
N GLY A 230 -13.24 -46.73 -4.32
CA GLY A 230 -14.65 -46.77 -3.97
C GLY A 230 -15.54 -47.14 -5.16
N ARG A 231 -15.29 -46.57 -6.34
CA ARG A 231 -16.02 -46.88 -7.57
C ARG A 231 -15.79 -48.33 -8.03
N ARG A 232 -14.57 -48.86 -7.92
CA ARG A 232 -14.26 -50.26 -8.23
C ARG A 232 -14.98 -51.23 -7.29
N LYS A 233 -14.99 -50.96 -5.98
CA LYS A 233 -15.73 -51.77 -5.01
C LYS A 233 -17.24 -51.78 -5.29
N ALA A 234 -17.83 -50.63 -5.64
CA ALA A 234 -19.24 -50.55 -6.00
C ALA A 234 -19.57 -51.40 -7.25
N ILE A 235 -18.71 -51.38 -8.27
CA ILE A 235 -18.89 -52.20 -9.49
C ILE A 235 -18.78 -53.70 -9.17
N LEU A 236 -17.81 -54.11 -8.33
CA LEU A 236 -17.66 -55.51 -7.92
C LEU A 236 -18.86 -56.01 -7.12
N LEU A 237 -19.39 -55.19 -6.20
CA LEU A 237 -20.60 -55.49 -5.45
C LEU A 237 -21.80 -55.69 -6.39
N ALA A 238 -21.99 -54.78 -7.35
CA ALA A 238 -23.06 -54.88 -8.34
C ALA A 238 -22.96 -56.16 -9.20
N LYS A 239 -21.74 -56.59 -9.58
CA LYS A 239 -21.51 -57.82 -10.34
C LYS A 239 -21.76 -59.10 -9.53
N GLY A 240 -21.36 -59.12 -8.25
CA GLY A 240 -21.66 -60.25 -7.37
C GLY A 240 -23.16 -60.39 -7.05
N THR A 241 -23.93 -59.31 -7.18
CA THR A 241 -25.40 -59.38 -7.09
C THR A 241 -26.02 -59.98 -8.36
N THR A 242 -25.39 -59.80 -9.54
CA THR A 242 -25.87 -60.39 -10.80
C THR A 242 -25.57 -61.88 -10.94
N ASP A 243 -24.42 -62.36 -10.43
CA ASP A 243 -24.07 -63.79 -10.44
C ASP A 243 -24.99 -64.63 -9.55
N HIS A 244 -25.51 -64.05 -8.46
CA HIS A 244 -26.48 -64.72 -7.61
C HIS A 244 -27.89 -64.79 -8.24
N VAL A 245 -28.19 -63.98 -9.26
CA VAL A 245 -29.45 -64.06 -10.03
C VAL A 245 -29.34 -65.10 -11.16
N GLN A 246 -28.16 -65.27 -11.78
CA GLN A 246 -27.98 -66.24 -12.87
C GLN A 246 -27.83 -67.71 -12.43
N THR A 247 -27.65 -67.96 -11.12
CA THR A 247 -27.54 -69.33 -10.59
C THR A 247 -28.90 -69.94 -10.18
N TYR A 248 -29.98 -69.14 -10.17
CA TYR A 248 -31.34 -69.65 -9.89
C TYR A 248 -32.18 -69.96 -11.15
N ASP A 249 -31.77 -69.51 -12.34
CA ASP A 249 -32.52 -69.81 -13.58
C ASP A 249 -32.15 -71.15 -14.23
N ASN A 250 -31.10 -71.86 -13.75
CA ASN A 250 -30.68 -73.17 -14.31
C ASN A 250 -31.18 -74.39 -13.51
N VAL A 251 -32.04 -74.21 -12.51
CA VAL A 251 -32.67 -75.32 -11.76
C VAL A 251 -34.17 -75.47 -12.05
N ILE A 252 -34.79 -74.52 -12.77
CA ILE A 252 -36.17 -74.63 -13.22
C ILE A 252 -36.20 -74.82 -14.73
N LEU A 253 -35.92 -76.05 -15.21
CA LEU A 253 -36.39 -76.61 -16.49
C LEU A 253 -35.94 -78.08 -16.65
N ARG A 254 -36.08 -78.88 -15.58
CA ARG A 254 -35.98 -80.36 -15.65
C ARG A 254 -37.09 -81.04 -14.87
N ILE A 255 -38.32 -80.58 -15.09
CA ILE A 255 -39.53 -81.37 -14.87
C ILE A 255 -40.46 -81.06 -16.06
N ASP A 256 -41.03 -82.10 -16.64
CA ASP A 256 -42.11 -82.09 -17.62
C ASP A 256 -41.80 -81.73 -19.09
N LEU A 257 -41.47 -82.75 -19.89
CA LEU A 257 -42.47 -83.48 -20.68
C LEU A 257 -41.83 -84.39 -21.74
N ARG A 258 -41.88 -85.69 -21.44
CA ARG A 258 -41.79 -86.77 -22.41
C ARG A 258 -43.14 -86.87 -23.13
N ASN A 259 -43.32 -86.24 -24.29
CA ASN A 259 -44.29 -86.74 -25.28
C ASN A 259 -44.08 -86.16 -26.70
N ARG A 260 -43.65 -87.07 -27.58
CA ARG A 260 -44.04 -87.26 -28.99
C ARG A 260 -43.99 -86.11 -30.02
N ASN A 261 -43.26 -86.46 -31.10
CA ASN A 261 -43.53 -86.26 -32.53
C ASN A 261 -43.03 -85.00 -33.25
N LEU A 262 -42.06 -85.27 -34.15
CA LEU A 262 -41.71 -84.64 -35.44
C LEU A 262 -42.89 -84.03 -36.24
N PRO A 263 -42.70 -83.17 -37.28
CA PRO A 263 -41.53 -83.10 -38.17
C PRO A 263 -41.05 -81.72 -38.71
N GLN A 264 -39.83 -81.78 -39.27
CA GLN A 264 -39.25 -81.13 -40.47
C GLN A 264 -39.74 -79.79 -41.06
N GLY A 265 -38.73 -78.98 -41.44
CA GLY A 265 -38.79 -77.94 -42.48
C GLY A 265 -37.67 -76.91 -42.26
N ASN A 266 -36.43 -77.15 -42.67
CA ASN A 266 -35.80 -76.93 -43.98
C ASN A 266 -35.98 -75.52 -44.61
N ARG A 267 -34.84 -75.01 -45.12
CA ARG A 267 -34.58 -73.77 -45.88
C ARG A 267 -34.37 -72.52 -45.01
N GLY A 268 -33.27 -71.78 -45.12
CA GLY A 268 -32.13 -71.82 -46.02
C GLY A 268 -31.60 -70.41 -46.26
N ARG A 269 -30.28 -70.31 -46.47
CA ARG A 269 -29.56 -69.31 -47.31
C ARG A 269 -29.69 -67.81 -46.93
N SER A 270 -28.60 -67.14 -46.56
CA SER A 270 -27.47 -66.67 -47.42
C SER A 270 -27.71 -65.27 -47.99
N GLY A 271 -26.69 -64.42 -47.90
CA GLY A 271 -26.55 -63.12 -48.57
C GLY A 271 -26.33 -62.01 -47.52
N LEU A 272 -25.13 -61.62 -47.12
CA LEU A 272 -24.04 -60.95 -47.87
C LEU A 272 -24.47 -59.70 -48.66
N ASN A 273 -23.92 -58.58 -48.16
CA ASN A 273 -23.29 -57.46 -48.86
C ASN A 273 -24.00 -56.10 -48.92
N GLU A 274 -23.21 -55.15 -48.37
CA GLU A 274 -22.91 -53.81 -48.85
C GLU A 274 -24.03 -52.80 -49.02
N ILE A 275 -23.82 -51.60 -48.46
CA ILE A 275 -23.63 -50.39 -49.27
C ILE A 275 -22.99 -49.31 -48.38
N ILE A 276 -21.89 -48.79 -48.90
CA ILE A 276 -21.20 -47.54 -48.55
C ILE A 276 -22.11 -46.38 -48.96
N ASP A 277 -22.30 -45.37 -48.13
CA ASP A 277 -22.17 -44.00 -48.65
C ASP A 277 -21.93 -42.92 -47.60
N ALA A 278 -21.11 -41.97 -48.04
CA ALA A 278 -20.61 -40.82 -47.33
C ALA A 278 -21.66 -39.71 -47.19
N LYS A 279 -21.48 -38.83 -46.19
CA LYS A 279 -21.53 -37.37 -46.40
C LYS A 279 -21.13 -36.59 -45.14
N ARG A 280 -20.07 -35.80 -45.35
CA ARG A 280 -19.78 -34.45 -44.84
C ARG A 280 -19.88 -34.16 -43.35
#